data_AF-A0A2B4SMS0-F1
#
_entry.id   AF-A0A2B4SMS0-F1
#
_cell.length_a   1.000
_cell.length_b   1.000
_cell.length_c   1.000
_cell.angle_alpha   90.00
_cell.angle_beta   90.00
_cell.angle_gamma   90.00
#
_symmetry.space_group_name_H-M   'P 1'
#
loop_
_entity.id
_entity.type
_entity.pdbx_description
1 polymer ?
#
loop_
_entity_poly.entity_id
_entity_poly.type
_entity_poly.pdbx_seq_one_letter_code
_entity_poly.pdbx_strand_id
1 'polypeptide(L)'
;MAVFNNNSHSDGGRPGCKIATVEPFLAVIMESLKPVRSIKCTGRLYTEYEDNVLRLLDNVSEEHQVDEVFAEPLIRVSDFNVSLGEKRFLDLAKREVDVNSDFLKVTVRFKDGSQQTDFHASISEIPDVAQRKETHNAPLNIMVLGLDRTSSAHFQRMVPKTYVYLKEQLDSVIFKSYSIVGENTAPALSAFLTGKSLAENCAFKEARKGFKNAGVVDEWPFIFKDLKTLGIPTMWSEDQPSIGAFHFRLKGFNEQPTDHYGRSLWWLYDGGLCKHSLAQYKLQLQYLKSFMKSYPGKRKFGFVFLSDLCHRTVNLLSGGDDGFVEFFESLKNNSLLNNTLFITMGDHGPYTYGVIRDSPQGKLEHRLPFLSLTFPAWFKRSYPVQMAALIRNSRIITSPFDLYKTMKHLLTFPKKTFVEMDTVGASLFESLPNDRACEDTGIPEFYCPCLSRMQSIDIAHTHVHQAVKVAVKHINDILISRPITAKL
;
A
#
# COMPACT_ATOMS: atom_id res chain seq x y z
N MET A 1 -1.64 19.99 25.01
CA MET A 1 -2.94 19.78 25.68
C MET A 1 -4.02 19.96 24.63
N ALA A 2 -4.83 18.94 24.35
CA ALA A 2 -6.00 19.10 23.49
C ALA A 2 -7.10 19.81 24.30
N VAL A 3 -7.68 20.87 23.75
CA VAL A 3 -8.78 21.61 24.38
C VAL A 3 -10.07 20.83 24.19
N PHE A 4 -10.70 20.41 25.28
CA PHE A 4 -12.01 19.75 25.27
C PHE A 4 -13.10 20.81 25.37
N ASN A 5 -13.97 20.88 24.37
CA ASN A 5 -15.16 21.72 24.43
C ASN A 5 -16.36 20.82 24.77
N ASN A 6 -16.76 20.82 26.04
CA ASN A 6 -17.94 20.11 26.53
C ASN A 6 -19.14 21.04 26.41
N ASN A 7 -19.87 20.94 25.30
CA ASN A 7 -21.26 21.38 25.22
C ASN A 7 -21.95 20.68 24.05
N SER A 8 -22.73 19.64 24.35
CA SER A 8 -23.89 19.27 23.53
C SER A 8 -24.84 18.40 24.34
N HIS A 9 -26.05 18.90 24.52
CA HIS A 9 -27.19 18.21 25.12
C HIS A 9 -27.49 16.86 24.45
N SER A 10 -28.04 15.97 25.27
CA SER A 10 -28.42 14.59 24.98
C SER A 10 -29.63 14.50 24.03
N ASP A 11 -29.40 13.94 22.85
CA ASP A 11 -30.38 13.12 22.15
C ASP A 11 -30.02 11.65 22.43
N GLY A 12 -31.02 10.82 22.75
CA GLY A 12 -30.88 9.44 23.25
C GLY A 12 -30.29 8.39 22.28
N GLY A 13 -29.48 8.80 21.32
CA GLY A 13 -28.72 7.90 20.43
C GLY A 13 -27.31 7.62 20.95
N ARG A 14 -26.73 6.47 20.57
CA ARG A 14 -25.32 6.16 20.81
C ARG A 14 -24.45 7.27 20.18
N PRO A 15 -23.54 7.93 20.93
CA PRO A 15 -22.67 8.93 20.33
C PRO A 15 -21.68 8.27 19.37
N GLY A 16 -21.63 8.76 18.13
CA GLY A 16 -20.70 8.28 17.10
C GLY A 16 -19.23 8.49 17.46
N CYS A 17 -18.34 7.87 16.67
CA CYS A 17 -16.91 8.07 16.81
C CYS A 17 -16.50 9.53 16.58
N LYS A 18 -15.88 10.15 17.60
CA LYS A 18 -15.21 11.45 17.44
C LYS A 18 -13.70 11.23 17.42
N ILE A 19 -13.08 11.44 16.27
CA ILE A 19 -11.62 11.34 16.09
C ILE A 19 -10.98 12.68 16.44
N ALA A 20 -9.85 12.64 17.15
CA ALA A 20 -9.10 13.86 17.44
C ALA A 20 -8.55 14.50 16.15
N THR A 21 -8.54 15.82 16.11
CA THR A 21 -7.78 16.53 15.07
C THR A 21 -6.30 16.42 15.41
N VAL A 22 -5.50 15.81 14.53
CA VAL A 22 -4.04 15.73 14.65
C VAL A 22 -3.45 16.98 14.02
N GLU A 23 -2.65 17.75 14.77
CA GLU A 23 -1.83 18.84 14.24
C GLU A 23 -0.56 18.25 13.60
N PRO A 24 -0.43 18.22 12.27
CA PRO A 24 0.67 17.53 11.62
C PRO A 24 2.04 18.10 11.99
N PHE A 25 2.14 19.39 12.32
CA PHE A 25 3.42 20.08 12.52
C PHE A 25 3.70 20.41 14.00
N LEU A 26 3.19 19.59 14.93
CA LEU A 26 3.44 19.78 16.36
C LEU A 26 4.95 19.85 16.65
N ALA A 27 5.40 20.90 17.35
CA ALA A 27 6.81 21.22 17.56
C ALA A 27 7.65 20.02 18.07
N VAL A 28 7.16 19.31 19.10
CA VAL A 28 7.84 18.14 19.68
C VAL A 28 8.07 17.00 18.68
N ILE A 29 7.18 16.86 17.69
CA ILE A 29 7.32 15.88 16.62
C ILE A 29 8.35 16.39 15.60
N MET A 30 8.24 17.66 15.20
CA MET A 30 9.13 18.28 14.22
C MET A 30 10.58 18.33 14.67
N GLU A 31 10.85 18.58 15.96
CA GLU A 31 12.19 18.55 16.55
C GLU A 31 12.87 17.18 16.45
N SER A 32 12.08 16.10 16.38
CA SER A 32 12.56 14.73 16.28
C SER A 32 12.77 14.25 14.83
N LEU A 33 12.34 15.03 13.84
CA LEU A 33 12.39 14.67 12.43
C LEU A 33 13.58 15.33 11.73
N LYS A 34 14.18 14.59 10.79
CA LYS A 34 15.29 15.06 9.95
C LYS A 34 15.02 14.66 8.49
N PRO A 35 14.04 15.30 7.82
CA PRO A 35 13.62 14.93 6.47
C PRO A 35 14.81 14.84 5.49
N VAL A 36 14.82 13.79 4.69
CA VAL A 36 15.82 13.59 3.63
C VAL A 36 15.41 14.42 2.42
N ARG A 37 16.25 15.37 2.01
CA ARG A 37 15.91 16.30 0.92
C ARG A 37 15.62 15.61 -0.42
N SER A 38 16.39 14.57 -0.76
CA SER A 38 16.29 13.87 -2.05
C SER A 38 17.05 12.56 -2.00
N ILE A 39 16.54 11.52 -2.66
CA ILE A 39 17.33 10.30 -2.96
C ILE A 39 18.20 10.57 -4.18
N LYS A 40 19.51 10.67 -3.99
CA LYS A 40 20.48 10.87 -5.07
C LYS A 40 21.11 9.53 -5.45
N CYS A 41 20.76 9.04 -6.62
CA CYS A 41 21.33 7.82 -7.19
C CYS A 41 22.46 8.19 -8.16
N THR A 42 23.65 7.64 -7.95
CA THR A 42 24.84 7.92 -8.76
C THR A 42 25.14 6.80 -9.74
N GLY A 43 25.80 7.12 -10.84
CA GLY A 43 26.09 6.16 -11.91
C GLY A 43 25.27 6.47 -13.14
N ARG A 44 25.06 5.46 -13.98
CA ARG A 44 24.41 5.62 -15.28
C ARG A 44 23.64 4.35 -15.65
N LEU A 45 22.52 4.51 -16.34
CA LEU A 45 21.90 3.45 -17.12
C LEU A 45 22.45 3.46 -18.55
N TYR A 46 22.63 2.28 -19.12
CA TYR A 46 22.99 2.12 -20.53
C TYR A 46 21.81 1.68 -21.37
N THR A 47 20.78 1.13 -20.74
CA THR A 47 19.63 0.54 -21.40
C THR A 47 18.33 1.07 -20.83
N GLU A 48 17.27 0.94 -21.63
CA GLU A 48 15.88 1.15 -21.24
C GLU A 48 15.03 0.00 -21.77
N TYR A 49 13.89 -0.25 -21.13
CA TYR A 49 12.99 -1.34 -21.50
C TYR A 49 11.54 -0.87 -21.43
N GLU A 50 10.88 -0.87 -22.59
CA GLU A 50 9.46 -0.53 -22.73
C GLU A 50 8.87 -1.34 -23.90
N ASP A 51 7.60 -1.73 -23.78
CA ASP A 51 6.85 -2.43 -24.83
C ASP A 51 7.53 -3.71 -25.37
N ASN A 52 8.09 -4.53 -24.48
CA ASN A 52 8.83 -5.75 -24.79
C ASN A 52 10.15 -5.56 -25.54
N VAL A 53 10.65 -4.34 -25.68
CA VAL A 53 11.91 -4.06 -26.38
C VAL A 53 12.93 -3.49 -25.41
N LEU A 54 14.07 -4.17 -25.27
CA LEU A 54 15.24 -3.65 -24.58
C LEU A 54 16.06 -2.84 -25.57
N ARG A 55 16.36 -1.59 -25.24
CA ARG A 55 17.13 -0.68 -26.08
C ARG A 55 18.39 -0.19 -25.39
N LEU A 56 19.43 0.08 -26.18
CA LEU A 56 20.61 0.82 -25.76
C LEU A 56 20.32 2.32 -25.89
N LEU A 57 20.50 3.07 -24.80
CA LEU A 57 20.18 4.50 -24.74
C LEU A 57 21.01 5.32 -25.73
N ASP A 58 20.39 6.23 -26.48
CA ASP A 58 20.99 7.00 -27.58
C ASP A 58 22.29 7.73 -27.22
N ASN A 59 22.42 8.15 -25.97
CA ASN A 59 23.61 8.81 -25.47
C ASN A 59 24.80 7.86 -25.20
N VAL A 60 24.64 6.55 -25.42
CA VAL A 60 25.72 5.56 -25.35
C VAL A 60 26.48 5.55 -26.69
N SER A 61 27.71 6.06 -26.64
CA SER A 61 28.68 6.15 -27.73
C SER A 61 29.84 5.17 -27.56
N GLU A 62 30.72 5.10 -28.57
CA GLU A 62 31.95 4.27 -28.53
C GLU A 62 32.88 4.57 -27.35
N GLU A 63 32.88 5.80 -26.84
CA GLU A 63 33.68 6.22 -25.67
C GLU A 63 33.33 5.44 -24.40
N HIS A 64 32.11 4.92 -24.32
CA HIS A 64 31.66 4.12 -23.18
C HIS A 64 32.18 2.69 -23.22
N GLN A 65 32.83 2.28 -24.33
CA GLN A 65 33.48 0.98 -24.47
C GLN A 65 32.56 -0.21 -24.17
N VAL A 66 31.26 -0.11 -24.50
CA VAL A 66 30.34 -1.24 -24.42
C VAL A 66 30.77 -2.30 -25.43
N ASP A 67 30.98 -3.52 -24.94
CA ASP A 67 31.40 -4.68 -25.74
C ASP A 67 30.23 -5.62 -26.03
N GLU A 68 29.41 -5.89 -25.01
CA GLU A 68 28.25 -6.77 -25.12
C GLU A 68 27.15 -6.35 -24.16
N VAL A 69 25.89 -6.48 -24.58
CA VAL A 69 24.72 -6.30 -23.71
C VAL A 69 23.83 -7.52 -23.86
N PHE A 70 23.39 -8.11 -22.75
CA PHE A 70 22.42 -9.19 -22.77
C PHE A 70 21.41 -9.09 -21.63
N ALA A 71 20.20 -9.55 -21.90
CA ALA A 71 19.09 -9.60 -20.96
C ALA A 71 18.78 -11.05 -20.58
N GLU A 72 18.45 -11.26 -19.32
CA GLU A 72 17.95 -12.53 -18.79
C GLU A 72 16.57 -12.28 -18.18
N PRO A 73 15.49 -12.84 -18.75
CA PRO A 73 14.15 -12.81 -18.15
C PRO A 73 14.15 -13.41 -16.74
N LEU A 74 13.38 -12.82 -15.81
CA LEU A 74 13.20 -13.39 -14.48
C LEU A 74 12.00 -14.32 -14.46
N ILE A 75 12.22 -15.60 -14.15
CA ILE A 75 11.20 -16.64 -14.16
C ILE A 75 10.88 -17.02 -12.71
N ARG A 76 9.62 -16.82 -12.30
CA ARG A 76 9.16 -17.23 -10.97
C ARG A 76 9.14 -18.76 -10.88
N VAL A 77 9.89 -19.31 -9.93
CA VAL A 77 9.82 -20.73 -9.55
C VAL A 77 8.89 -20.89 -8.36
N SER A 78 9.03 -20.02 -7.36
CA SER A 78 8.13 -19.91 -6.20
C SER A 78 8.22 -18.49 -5.62
N ASP A 79 7.52 -18.22 -4.52
CA ASP A 79 7.68 -16.96 -3.79
C ASP A 79 9.06 -16.80 -3.11
N PHE A 80 9.88 -17.84 -3.08
CA PHE A 80 11.19 -17.81 -2.43
C PHE A 80 12.31 -18.25 -3.37
N ASN A 81 12.02 -18.34 -4.67
CA ASN A 81 13.01 -18.73 -5.66
C ASN A 81 12.65 -18.18 -7.05
N VAL A 82 13.66 -17.68 -7.74
CA VAL A 82 13.56 -17.11 -9.09
C VAL A 82 14.74 -17.64 -9.89
N SER A 83 14.47 -18.13 -11.09
CA SER A 83 15.50 -18.52 -12.06
C SER A 83 15.67 -17.45 -13.13
N LEU A 84 16.82 -17.45 -13.78
CA LEU A 84 17.08 -16.63 -14.96
C LEU A 84 16.76 -17.44 -16.22
N GLY A 85 16.07 -16.81 -17.15
CA GLY A 85 15.81 -17.34 -18.48
C GLY A 85 17.05 -17.34 -19.38
N GLU A 86 16.87 -17.77 -20.61
CA GLU A 86 17.93 -17.75 -21.62
C GLU A 86 18.40 -16.32 -21.92
N LYS A 87 19.71 -16.14 -22.08
CA LYS A 87 20.31 -14.86 -22.44
C LYS A 87 19.82 -14.40 -23.82
N ARG A 88 19.32 -13.18 -23.88
CA ARG A 88 18.98 -12.46 -25.11
C ARG A 88 20.00 -11.36 -25.33
N PHE A 89 20.86 -11.55 -26.32
CA PHE A 89 21.90 -10.58 -26.67
C PHE A 89 21.30 -9.43 -27.48
N LEU A 90 21.63 -8.21 -27.09
CA LEU A 90 21.26 -7.00 -27.81
C LEU A 90 22.25 -6.78 -28.95
N ASP A 91 21.73 -6.59 -30.16
CA ASP A 91 22.53 -6.23 -31.32
C ASP A 91 22.96 -4.77 -31.19
N LEU A 92 24.25 -4.51 -30.97
CA LEU A 92 24.76 -3.15 -30.75
C LEU A 92 24.60 -2.23 -31.97
N ALA A 93 24.51 -2.79 -33.18
CA ALA A 93 24.29 -2.00 -34.39
C ALA A 93 22.82 -1.59 -34.52
N LYS A 94 21.89 -2.49 -34.17
CA LYS A 94 20.44 -2.18 -34.13
C LYS A 94 20.03 -1.44 -32.87
N ARG A 95 20.85 -1.55 -31.81
CA ARG A 95 20.64 -0.95 -30.49
C ARG A 95 19.41 -1.46 -29.76
N GLU A 96 18.83 -2.58 -30.17
CA GLU A 96 17.63 -3.14 -29.55
C GLU A 96 17.53 -4.67 -29.68
N VAL A 97 16.70 -5.27 -28.80
CA VAL A 97 16.31 -6.68 -28.85
C VAL A 97 14.94 -6.88 -28.21
N ASP A 98 14.11 -7.71 -28.84
CA ASP A 98 12.82 -8.12 -28.30
C ASP A 98 12.99 -9.13 -27.15
N VAL A 99 12.36 -8.84 -26.01
CA VAL A 99 12.33 -9.72 -24.85
C VAL A 99 10.94 -9.65 -24.22
N ASN A 100 10.17 -10.73 -24.32
CA ASN A 100 8.83 -10.83 -23.75
C ASN A 100 8.89 -11.28 -22.29
N SER A 101 9.02 -10.34 -21.36
CA SER A 101 9.07 -10.63 -19.92
C SER A 101 8.81 -9.37 -19.13
N ASP A 102 8.00 -9.45 -18.07
CA ASP A 102 7.77 -8.29 -17.20
C ASP A 102 9.07 -7.70 -16.62
N PHE A 103 10.04 -8.57 -16.35
CA PHE A 103 11.26 -8.23 -15.63
C PHE A 103 12.48 -8.80 -16.31
N LEU A 104 13.53 -7.98 -16.40
CA LEU A 104 14.81 -8.34 -16.98
C LEU A 104 15.94 -8.03 -16.00
N LYS A 105 16.88 -8.96 -15.87
CA LYS A 105 18.24 -8.66 -15.41
C LYS A 105 19.07 -8.38 -16.65
N VAL A 106 19.62 -7.18 -16.77
CA VAL A 106 20.44 -6.78 -17.92
C VAL A 106 21.87 -6.63 -17.47
N THR A 107 22.79 -7.25 -18.21
CA THR A 107 24.22 -7.11 -17.99
C THR A 107 24.86 -6.44 -19.18
N VAL A 108 25.61 -5.38 -18.91
CA VAL A 108 26.47 -4.66 -19.85
C VAL A 108 27.90 -5.07 -19.54
N ARG A 109 28.61 -5.65 -20.50
CA ARG A 109 30.05 -5.89 -20.40
C ARG A 109 30.80 -4.85 -21.21
N PHE A 110 31.92 -4.40 -20.66
CA PHE A 110 32.78 -3.39 -21.28
C PHE A 110 34.04 -4.05 -21.84
N LYS A 111 34.72 -3.37 -22.77
CA LYS A 111 35.93 -3.87 -23.45
C LYS A 111 37.10 -4.15 -22.50
N ASP A 112 37.11 -3.53 -21.33
CA ASP A 112 38.10 -3.78 -20.27
C ASP A 112 37.79 -5.03 -19.42
N GLY A 113 36.68 -5.72 -19.71
CA GLY A 113 36.21 -6.91 -19.00
C GLY A 113 35.36 -6.61 -17.76
N SER A 114 35.18 -5.34 -17.38
CA SER A 114 34.26 -4.96 -16.32
C SER A 114 32.81 -5.15 -16.76
N GLN A 115 31.88 -5.23 -15.79
CA GLN A 115 30.47 -5.40 -16.08
C GLN A 115 29.58 -4.59 -15.13
N GLN A 116 28.45 -4.13 -15.65
CA GLN A 116 27.36 -3.50 -14.90
C GLN A 116 26.10 -4.35 -15.03
N THR A 117 25.37 -4.54 -13.92
CA THR A 117 24.06 -5.21 -13.93
C THR A 117 22.98 -4.23 -13.53
N ASP A 118 21.89 -4.17 -14.30
CA ASP A 118 20.69 -3.39 -14.02
C ASP A 118 19.45 -4.29 -14.05
N PHE A 119 18.35 -3.77 -13.51
CA PHE A 119 17.05 -4.42 -13.54
C PHE A 119 16.02 -3.51 -14.18
N HIS A 120 15.22 -4.09 -15.07
CA HIS A 120 14.14 -3.38 -15.74
C HIS A 120 12.79 -4.02 -15.42
N ALA A 121 11.74 -3.21 -15.42
CA ALA A 121 10.37 -3.62 -15.17
C ALA A 121 9.40 -2.88 -16.11
N SER A 122 8.75 -3.62 -16.99
CA SER A 122 7.69 -3.12 -17.88
C SER A 122 6.76 -4.27 -18.21
N ILE A 123 5.46 -4.02 -18.31
CA ILE A 123 4.49 -5.08 -18.56
C ILE A 123 4.69 -5.69 -19.95
N SER A 124 4.82 -7.02 -19.96
CA SER A 124 4.70 -7.86 -21.14
C SER A 124 3.30 -8.44 -21.18
N GLU A 125 2.42 -7.93 -22.05
CA GLU A 125 1.04 -8.41 -22.13
C GLU A 125 0.96 -9.93 -22.34
N ILE A 126 0.17 -10.60 -21.49
CA ILE A 126 -0.05 -12.04 -21.56
C ILE A 126 -1.21 -12.27 -22.54
N PRO A 127 -1.02 -13.02 -23.65
CA PRO A 127 -2.06 -13.19 -24.67
C PRO A 127 -3.39 -13.70 -24.12
N ASP A 128 -3.36 -14.69 -23.22
CA ASP A 128 -4.56 -15.24 -22.60
C ASP A 128 -5.31 -14.19 -21.77
N VAL A 129 -4.58 -13.32 -21.06
CA VAL A 129 -5.15 -12.20 -20.27
C VAL A 129 -5.76 -11.15 -21.20
N ALA A 130 -5.08 -10.82 -22.29
CA ALA A 130 -5.57 -9.91 -23.33
C ALA A 130 -6.82 -10.44 -24.03
N GLN A 131 -7.03 -11.76 -24.08
CA GLN A 131 -8.22 -12.37 -24.69
C GLN A 131 -9.40 -12.59 -23.73
N ARG A 132 -9.22 -12.49 -22.40
CA ARG A 132 -10.33 -12.64 -21.43
C ARG A 132 -11.47 -11.65 -21.70
N LYS A 133 -12.69 -12.12 -21.82
CA LYS A 133 -13.86 -11.23 -21.97
C LYS A 133 -14.25 -10.65 -20.62
N GLU A 134 -14.43 -9.33 -20.56
CA GLU A 134 -15.04 -8.71 -19.38
C GLU A 134 -16.52 -9.07 -19.32
N THR A 135 -16.96 -9.50 -18.15
CA THR A 135 -18.35 -9.94 -17.95
C THR A 135 -19.28 -8.82 -17.51
N HIS A 136 -18.75 -7.66 -17.14
CA HIS A 136 -19.51 -6.53 -16.59
C HIS A 136 -18.91 -5.17 -16.97
N ASN A 137 -19.79 -4.22 -17.32
CA ASN A 137 -19.42 -2.88 -17.82
C ASN A 137 -19.33 -1.83 -16.69
N ALA A 138 -18.62 -2.13 -15.61
CA ALA A 138 -18.37 -1.10 -14.60
C ALA A 138 -17.29 -0.10 -15.09
N PRO A 139 -17.23 1.15 -14.61
CA PRO A 139 -16.68 2.19 -15.46
C PRO A 139 -15.22 2.61 -15.14
N LEU A 140 -14.59 2.03 -14.12
CA LEU A 140 -13.26 2.44 -13.65
C LEU A 140 -12.28 1.26 -13.49
N ASN A 141 -11.02 1.51 -13.84
CA ASN A 141 -9.86 0.84 -13.30
C ASN A 141 -9.71 1.14 -11.81
N ILE A 142 -9.00 0.27 -11.08
CA ILE A 142 -8.60 0.52 -9.70
C ILE A 142 -7.07 0.42 -9.65
N MET A 143 -6.42 1.54 -9.32
CA MET A 143 -4.97 1.59 -9.13
C MET A 143 -4.66 2.02 -7.71
N VAL A 144 -3.73 1.33 -7.07
CA VAL A 144 -3.41 1.52 -5.65
C VAL A 144 -1.92 1.76 -5.49
N LEU A 145 -1.58 2.88 -4.87
CA LEU A 145 -0.25 3.17 -4.32
C LEU A 145 -0.35 3.09 -2.79
N GLY A 146 0.19 2.00 -2.24
CA GLY A 146 0.35 1.80 -0.82
C GLY A 146 1.71 2.27 -0.33
N LEU A 147 1.74 2.90 0.83
CA LEU A 147 2.93 3.39 1.51
C LEU A 147 2.97 2.77 2.90
N ASP A 148 3.93 1.90 3.17
CA ASP A 148 4.10 1.33 4.51
C ASP A 148 4.28 2.45 5.55
N ARG A 149 3.79 2.24 6.78
CA ARG A 149 4.06 3.11 7.94
C ARG A 149 3.72 4.60 7.75
N THR A 150 2.79 4.92 6.87
CA THR A 150 2.47 6.31 6.51
C THR A 150 1.13 6.80 7.09
N SER A 151 1.20 7.54 8.20
CA SER A 151 0.04 8.23 8.80
C SER A 151 -0.39 9.44 7.97
N SER A 152 -1.64 9.90 8.15
CA SER A 152 -2.15 11.10 7.48
C SER A 152 -1.33 12.36 7.80
N ALA A 153 -0.88 12.50 9.05
CA ALA A 153 -0.02 13.60 9.47
C ALA A 153 1.42 13.41 8.97
N HIS A 154 1.94 12.18 8.96
CA HIS A 154 3.27 11.88 8.45
C HIS A 154 3.38 12.12 6.94
N PHE A 155 2.35 11.76 6.17
CA PHE A 155 2.28 12.04 4.73
C PHE A 155 2.36 13.54 4.46
N GLN A 156 1.61 14.37 5.20
CA GLN A 156 1.67 15.83 5.09
C GLN A 156 3.06 16.40 5.42
N ARG A 157 3.78 15.81 6.38
CA ARG A 157 5.14 16.24 6.74
C ARG A 157 6.20 15.80 5.74
N MET A 158 6.13 14.56 5.27
CA MET A 158 7.18 13.96 4.47
C MET A 158 7.02 14.25 2.98
N VAL A 159 5.80 14.25 2.45
CA VAL A 159 5.54 14.48 1.03
C VAL A 159 4.55 15.64 0.81
N PRO A 160 4.87 16.85 1.32
CA PRO A 160 3.98 18.00 1.26
C PRO A 160 3.61 18.40 -0.17
N LYS A 161 4.55 18.30 -1.14
CA LYS A 161 4.25 18.66 -2.54
C LYS A 161 3.26 17.69 -3.14
N THR A 162 3.45 16.39 -2.89
CA THR A 162 2.51 15.34 -3.31
C THR A 162 1.14 15.53 -2.67
N TYR A 163 1.08 15.85 -1.37
CA TYR A 163 -0.18 16.14 -0.68
C TYR A 163 -0.95 17.30 -1.33
N VAL A 164 -0.26 18.41 -1.61
CA VAL A 164 -0.83 19.56 -2.31
C VAL A 164 -1.28 19.18 -3.71
N TYR A 165 -0.48 18.41 -4.45
CA TYR A 165 -0.83 17.97 -5.80
C TYR A 165 -2.10 17.11 -5.82
N LEU A 166 -2.19 16.10 -4.94
CA LEU A 166 -3.41 15.28 -4.79
C LEU A 166 -4.63 16.15 -4.48
N LYS A 167 -4.50 17.05 -3.50
CA LYS A 167 -5.60 17.90 -3.04
C LYS A 167 -6.06 18.91 -4.09
N GLU A 168 -5.13 19.63 -4.70
CA GLU A 168 -5.44 20.82 -5.50
C GLU A 168 -5.43 20.54 -7.01
N GLN A 169 -4.55 19.65 -7.48
CA GLN A 169 -4.39 19.37 -8.90
C GLN A 169 -5.20 18.17 -9.38
N LEU A 170 -5.47 17.20 -8.50
CA LEU A 170 -6.28 16.02 -8.78
C LEU A 170 -7.67 16.04 -8.11
N ASP A 171 -7.92 17.01 -7.21
CA ASP A 171 -9.17 17.13 -6.46
C ASP A 171 -9.54 15.80 -5.78
N SER A 172 -8.53 15.19 -5.13
CA SER A 172 -8.68 13.91 -4.43
C SER A 172 -9.52 14.06 -3.15
N VAL A 173 -10.39 13.10 -2.87
CA VAL A 173 -11.11 13.03 -1.60
C VAL A 173 -10.17 12.47 -0.53
N ILE A 174 -9.66 13.35 0.34
CA ILE A 174 -8.78 12.97 1.46
C ILE A 174 -9.61 12.58 2.67
N PHE A 175 -9.36 11.39 3.20
CA PHE A 175 -10.05 10.85 4.36
C PHE A 175 -9.36 11.31 5.65
N LYS A 176 -10.15 11.88 6.55
CA LYS A 176 -9.70 12.33 7.88
C LYS A 176 -9.86 11.25 8.94
N SER A 177 -10.65 10.23 8.64
CA SER A 177 -11.18 9.27 9.61
C SER A 177 -10.99 7.81 9.18
N TYR A 178 -9.97 7.55 8.37
CA TYR A 178 -9.55 6.20 8.00
C TYR A 178 -8.60 5.63 9.06
N SER A 179 -8.87 4.42 9.54
CA SER A 179 -8.20 3.84 10.70
C SER A 179 -7.74 2.40 10.47
N ILE A 180 -6.68 2.03 11.19
CA ILE A 180 -6.14 0.66 11.19
C ILE A 180 -7.12 -0.34 11.80
N VAL A 181 -6.97 -1.62 11.43
CA VAL A 181 -7.67 -2.78 12.02
C VAL A 181 -6.72 -3.72 12.77
N GLY A 182 -5.43 -3.41 12.75
CA GLY A 182 -4.39 -4.17 13.42
C GLY A 182 -3.07 -3.41 13.42
N GLU A 183 -2.07 -3.95 14.11
CA GLU A 183 -0.82 -3.24 14.42
C GLU A 183 0.02 -2.87 13.20
N ASN A 184 0.02 -3.71 12.16
CA ASN A 184 0.97 -3.68 11.07
C ASN A 184 0.32 -4.00 9.70
N THR A 185 1.16 -4.10 8.67
CA THR A 185 0.78 -4.33 7.27
C THR A 185 -0.08 -5.57 7.06
N ALA A 186 0.21 -6.70 7.72
CA ALA A 186 -0.49 -7.95 7.45
C ALA A 186 -2.00 -7.87 7.78
N PRO A 187 -2.44 -7.43 8.99
CA PRO A 187 -3.86 -7.16 9.25
C PRO A 187 -4.50 -6.15 8.30
N ALA A 188 -3.80 -5.05 7.97
CA ALA A 188 -4.33 -4.01 7.11
C ALA A 188 -4.60 -4.54 5.69
N LEU A 189 -3.62 -5.21 5.09
CA LEU A 189 -3.74 -5.77 3.74
C LEU A 189 -4.62 -7.03 3.70
N SER A 190 -4.69 -7.83 4.77
CA SER A 190 -5.70 -8.89 4.89
C SER A 190 -7.10 -8.31 4.75
N ALA A 191 -7.46 -7.30 5.54
CA ALA A 191 -8.79 -6.69 5.48
C ALA A 191 -9.04 -6.00 4.13
N PHE A 192 -8.06 -5.26 3.61
CA PHE A 192 -8.15 -4.55 2.33
C PHE A 192 -8.33 -5.48 1.12
N LEU A 193 -7.64 -6.63 1.11
CA LEU A 193 -7.62 -7.51 -0.07
C LEU A 193 -8.57 -8.69 0.02
N THR A 194 -9.03 -9.07 1.22
CA THR A 194 -9.89 -10.26 1.41
C THR A 194 -11.24 -9.96 2.04
N GLY A 195 -11.45 -8.74 2.56
CA GLY A 195 -12.62 -8.41 3.35
C GLY A 195 -12.70 -9.15 4.69
N LYS A 196 -11.63 -9.86 5.09
CA LYS A 196 -11.52 -10.61 6.34
C LYS A 196 -10.31 -10.15 7.13
N SER A 197 -10.44 -10.14 8.46
CA SER A 197 -9.31 -9.93 9.35
C SER A 197 -8.25 -11.02 9.17
N LEU A 198 -7.02 -10.73 9.60
CA LEU A 198 -5.96 -11.75 9.62
C LEU A 198 -6.37 -12.99 10.43
N ALA A 199 -7.08 -12.80 11.54
CA ALA A 199 -7.54 -13.89 12.40
C ALA A 199 -8.59 -14.77 11.70
N GLU A 200 -9.59 -14.17 11.05
CA GLU A 200 -10.62 -14.91 10.30
C GLU A 200 -10.00 -15.69 9.13
N ASN A 201 -9.05 -15.09 8.42
CA ASN A 201 -8.33 -15.76 7.36
C ASN A 201 -7.52 -16.96 7.88
N CYS A 202 -6.80 -16.81 9.00
CA CYS A 202 -6.06 -17.92 9.62
C CYS A 202 -6.97 -19.00 10.22
N ALA A 203 -8.17 -18.63 10.69
CA ALA A 203 -9.17 -19.57 11.17
C ALA A 203 -9.76 -20.41 10.02
N PHE A 204 -9.94 -19.79 8.84
CA PHE A 204 -10.35 -20.48 7.62
C PHE A 204 -9.24 -21.37 7.06
N LYS A 205 -8.04 -20.80 6.86
CA LYS A 205 -6.85 -21.52 6.43
C LYS A 205 -5.61 -20.95 7.13
N GLU A 206 -5.10 -21.70 8.10
CA GLU A 206 -3.89 -21.31 8.82
C GLU A 206 -2.71 -21.20 7.86
N ALA A 207 -2.01 -20.06 7.88
CA ALA A 207 -0.87 -19.78 7.01
C ALA A 207 0.31 -19.14 7.75
N ARG A 208 0.25 -19.02 9.08
CA ARG A 208 1.32 -18.43 9.90
C ARG A 208 2.50 -19.38 10.01
N LYS A 209 3.70 -18.81 9.90
CA LYS A 209 4.94 -19.54 10.17
C LYS A 209 4.98 -20.00 11.63
N GLY A 210 5.46 -21.21 11.87
CA GLY A 210 5.55 -21.79 13.21
C GLY A 210 4.26 -22.41 13.76
N PHE A 211 3.13 -22.32 13.04
CA PHE A 211 1.89 -22.99 13.42
C PHE A 211 1.80 -24.39 12.79
N LYS A 212 1.29 -25.36 13.56
CA LYS A 212 1.11 -26.76 13.11
C LYS A 212 0.09 -26.79 11.96
N ASN A 213 0.38 -27.59 10.92
CA ASN A 213 -0.46 -27.75 9.73
C ASN A 213 -0.73 -26.46 8.93
N ALA A 214 0.06 -25.40 9.14
CA ALA A 214 -0.08 -24.16 8.37
C ALA A 214 0.26 -24.38 6.88
N GLY A 215 -0.61 -23.94 5.99
CA GLY A 215 -0.43 -23.91 4.53
C GLY A 215 0.04 -22.54 4.03
N VAL A 216 -0.16 -22.28 2.74
CA VAL A 216 0.04 -20.97 2.09
C VAL A 216 -1.27 -20.15 2.11
N VAL A 217 -1.19 -18.88 1.75
CA VAL A 217 -2.38 -17.99 1.75
C VAL A 217 -3.27 -18.16 0.52
N ASP A 218 -2.90 -19.00 -0.44
CA ASP A 218 -3.59 -19.16 -1.74
C ASP A 218 -5.10 -19.39 -1.62
N GLU A 219 -5.57 -20.07 -0.58
CA GLU A 219 -6.99 -20.37 -0.37
C GLU A 219 -7.78 -19.18 0.20
N TRP A 220 -7.12 -18.14 0.70
CA TRP A 220 -7.79 -16.94 1.22
C TRP A 220 -8.62 -16.24 0.12
N PRO A 221 -9.71 -15.55 0.47
CA PRO A 221 -10.64 -14.98 -0.51
C PRO A 221 -10.16 -13.62 -1.03
N PHE A 222 -8.97 -13.60 -1.64
CA PHE A 222 -8.43 -12.39 -2.23
C PHE A 222 -9.29 -11.85 -3.37
N ILE A 223 -9.47 -10.52 -3.42
CA ILE A 223 -10.22 -9.80 -4.46
C ILE A 223 -9.71 -10.09 -5.88
N PHE A 224 -8.42 -10.45 -6.01
CA PHE A 224 -7.81 -10.82 -7.30
C PHE A 224 -8.52 -12.00 -7.96
N LYS A 225 -9.10 -12.92 -7.17
CA LYS A 225 -9.86 -14.07 -7.69
C LYS A 225 -11.17 -13.65 -8.34
N ASP A 226 -11.87 -12.68 -7.74
CA ASP A 226 -13.08 -12.11 -8.32
C ASP A 226 -12.75 -11.33 -9.60
N LEU A 227 -11.70 -10.49 -9.55
CA LEU A 227 -11.23 -9.72 -10.69
C LEU A 227 -10.87 -10.62 -11.88
N LYS A 228 -10.13 -11.72 -11.63
CA LYS A 228 -9.77 -12.72 -12.64
C LYS A 228 -11.01 -13.39 -13.25
N THR A 229 -12.00 -13.75 -12.42
CA THR A 229 -13.28 -14.32 -12.88
C THR A 229 -14.06 -13.34 -13.76
N LEU A 230 -13.91 -12.03 -13.51
CA LEU A 230 -14.51 -10.96 -14.28
C LEU A 230 -13.71 -10.59 -15.55
N GLY A 231 -12.61 -11.28 -15.83
CA GLY A 231 -11.75 -11.01 -16.99
C GLY A 231 -10.87 -9.78 -16.87
N ILE A 232 -10.72 -9.21 -15.67
CA ILE A 232 -9.95 -8.00 -15.38
C ILE A 232 -8.47 -8.39 -15.15
N PRO A 233 -7.51 -7.86 -15.93
CA PRO A 233 -6.09 -8.04 -15.67
C PRO A 233 -5.70 -7.49 -14.30
N THR A 234 -4.81 -8.21 -13.62
CA THR A 234 -4.39 -7.91 -12.25
C THR A 234 -2.88 -7.76 -12.13
N MET A 235 -2.43 -6.80 -11.31
CA MET A 235 -1.03 -6.56 -11.00
C MET A 235 -0.85 -6.33 -9.50
N TRP A 236 0.16 -6.98 -8.90
CA TRP A 236 0.57 -6.69 -7.53
C TRP A 236 2.11 -6.69 -7.40
N SER A 237 2.66 -5.68 -6.75
CA SER A 237 4.10 -5.53 -6.51
C SER A 237 4.36 -4.94 -5.14
N GLU A 238 5.28 -5.54 -4.40
CA GLU A 238 5.76 -5.10 -3.08
C GLU A 238 7.28 -5.16 -3.06
N ASP A 239 7.93 -4.01 -2.83
CA ASP A 239 9.36 -3.80 -3.13
C ASP A 239 10.34 -4.38 -2.10
N GLN A 240 9.85 -4.85 -0.95
CA GLN A 240 10.69 -5.43 0.10
C GLN A 240 10.27 -6.89 0.41
N PRO A 241 10.81 -7.89 -0.32
CA PRO A 241 10.30 -9.26 -0.29
C PRO A 241 10.53 -10.01 1.02
N SER A 242 11.47 -9.55 1.86
CA SER A 242 11.83 -10.14 3.15
C SER A 242 10.84 -9.80 4.26
N ILE A 243 10.15 -8.67 4.16
CA ILE A 243 9.12 -8.22 5.12
C ILE A 243 7.73 -8.12 4.50
N GLY A 244 7.53 -8.74 3.33
CA GLY A 244 6.29 -8.64 2.59
C GLY A 244 5.05 -9.03 3.41
N ALA A 245 3.92 -8.39 3.15
CA ALA A 245 2.71 -8.47 3.98
C ALA A 245 2.25 -9.91 4.25
N PHE A 246 2.37 -10.78 3.25
CA PHE A 246 2.01 -12.20 3.35
C PHE A 246 3.21 -13.15 3.40
N HIS A 247 4.43 -12.61 3.57
CA HIS A 247 5.68 -13.39 3.54
C HIS A 247 6.50 -13.29 4.82
N PHE A 248 6.36 -12.22 5.60
CA PHE A 248 7.14 -12.06 6.83
C PHE A 248 6.74 -13.08 7.90
N ARG A 249 5.48 -13.01 8.35
CA ARG A 249 4.89 -13.90 9.37
C ARG A 249 4.04 -15.03 8.78
N LEU A 250 3.75 -14.98 7.49
CA LEU A 250 2.90 -15.92 6.76
C LEU A 250 3.75 -16.68 5.72
N LYS A 251 3.27 -17.83 5.25
CA LYS A 251 4.04 -18.71 4.35
C LYS A 251 4.08 -18.27 2.88
N GLY A 252 3.57 -17.08 2.54
CA GLY A 252 3.51 -16.59 1.16
C GLY A 252 2.52 -17.36 0.31
N PHE A 253 2.72 -17.27 -1.00
CA PHE A 253 1.88 -17.93 -2.00
C PHE A 253 2.63 -19.09 -2.67
N ASN A 254 1.90 -20.15 -3.01
CA ASN A 254 2.40 -21.19 -3.91
C ASN A 254 2.11 -20.81 -5.36
N GLU A 255 0.84 -20.51 -5.66
CA GLU A 255 0.39 -20.00 -6.95
C GLU A 255 0.65 -18.49 -7.10
N GLN A 256 0.85 -18.02 -8.33
CA GLN A 256 0.98 -16.59 -8.57
C GLN A 256 -0.38 -15.87 -8.32
N PRO A 257 -0.45 -14.89 -7.41
CA PRO A 257 -1.73 -14.33 -6.96
C PRO A 257 -2.41 -13.39 -7.98
N THR A 258 -1.63 -12.78 -8.86
CA THR A 258 -2.07 -11.82 -9.90
C THR A 258 -1.46 -12.19 -11.25
N ASP A 259 -2.01 -11.67 -12.35
CA ASP A 259 -1.48 -11.93 -13.70
C ASP A 259 -0.04 -11.40 -13.85
N HIS A 260 0.21 -10.24 -13.25
CA HIS A 260 1.53 -9.60 -13.17
C HIS A 260 1.95 -9.49 -11.70
N TYR A 261 3.11 -10.05 -11.33
CA TYR A 261 3.53 -10.16 -9.93
C TYR A 261 4.98 -9.74 -9.71
N GLY A 262 5.18 -8.57 -9.09
CA GLY A 262 6.48 -7.92 -8.90
C GLY A 262 7.48 -8.69 -8.04
N ARG A 263 7.05 -9.72 -7.33
CA ARG A 263 7.91 -10.42 -6.35
C ARG A 263 9.16 -11.03 -6.98
N SER A 264 9.09 -11.53 -8.21
CA SER A 264 10.25 -12.11 -8.90
C SER A 264 11.36 -11.08 -9.11
N LEU A 265 11.03 -9.85 -9.51
CA LEU A 265 11.97 -8.74 -9.59
C LEU A 265 12.64 -8.49 -8.24
N TRP A 266 11.83 -8.24 -7.21
CA TRP A 266 12.37 -7.81 -5.92
C TRP A 266 13.16 -8.91 -5.20
N TRP A 267 12.89 -10.18 -5.47
CA TRP A 267 13.64 -11.30 -4.91
C TRP A 267 15.08 -11.36 -5.41
N LEU A 268 15.33 -11.03 -6.69
CA LEU A 268 16.69 -10.98 -7.25
C LEU A 268 17.30 -9.59 -7.24
N TYR A 269 16.51 -8.55 -7.00
CA TYR A 269 16.98 -7.19 -6.91
C TYR A 269 17.99 -7.07 -5.76
N ASP A 270 19.24 -6.82 -6.13
CA ASP A 270 20.39 -6.69 -5.24
C ASP A 270 20.72 -5.21 -4.96
N GLY A 271 19.90 -4.28 -5.47
CA GLY A 271 20.03 -2.86 -5.20
C GLY A 271 19.51 -2.49 -3.80
N GLY A 272 20.06 -1.41 -3.25
CA GLY A 272 19.43 -0.73 -2.11
C GLY A 272 18.37 0.24 -2.60
N LEU A 273 18.34 1.44 -2.00
CA LEU A 273 17.51 2.56 -2.47
C LEU A 273 17.82 2.98 -3.91
N CYS A 274 19.03 2.71 -4.37
CA CYS A 274 19.49 2.97 -5.73
C CYS A 274 20.12 1.70 -6.31
N LYS A 275 19.88 1.49 -7.60
CA LYS A 275 20.69 0.65 -8.49
C LYS A 275 21.22 1.57 -9.58
N HIS A 276 22.52 1.88 -9.51
CA HIS A 276 23.15 2.93 -10.32
C HIS A 276 22.35 4.25 -10.24
N SER A 277 22.00 4.86 -11.38
CA SER A 277 21.22 6.10 -11.42
C SER A 277 19.71 5.93 -11.18
N LEU A 278 19.21 4.70 -11.03
CA LEU A 278 17.78 4.43 -10.84
C LEU A 278 17.43 4.24 -9.37
N ALA A 279 16.49 5.05 -8.87
CA ALA A 279 15.91 4.84 -7.55
C ALA A 279 14.90 3.68 -7.59
N GLN A 280 14.98 2.79 -6.60
CA GLN A 280 14.12 1.60 -6.50
C GLN A 280 12.62 1.93 -6.55
N TYR A 281 12.19 2.94 -5.80
CA TYR A 281 10.78 3.35 -5.78
C TYR A 281 10.31 3.87 -7.14
N LYS A 282 11.19 4.53 -7.92
CA LYS A 282 10.87 5.00 -9.28
C LYS A 282 10.69 3.82 -10.23
N LEU A 283 11.52 2.77 -10.12
CA LEU A 283 11.33 1.52 -10.89
C LEU A 283 9.95 0.91 -10.60
N GLN A 284 9.53 0.87 -9.34
CA GLN A 284 8.20 0.33 -8.98
C GLN A 284 7.05 1.20 -9.53
N LEU A 285 7.17 2.53 -9.47
CA LEU A 285 6.18 3.45 -10.03
C LEU A 285 6.11 3.36 -11.57
N GLN A 286 7.26 3.19 -12.23
CA GLN A 286 7.34 2.96 -13.68
C GLN A 286 6.62 1.66 -14.07
N TYR A 287 6.79 0.59 -13.29
CA TYR A 287 6.09 -0.68 -13.52
C TYR A 287 4.56 -0.51 -13.41
N LEU A 288 4.06 0.21 -12.40
CA LEU A 288 2.62 0.53 -12.30
C LEU A 288 2.12 1.36 -13.49
N LYS A 289 2.89 2.37 -13.91
CA LYS A 289 2.55 3.19 -15.08
C LYS A 289 2.49 2.36 -16.36
N SER A 290 3.44 1.44 -16.55
CA SER A 290 3.44 0.50 -17.68
C SER A 290 2.17 -0.37 -17.66
N PHE A 291 1.75 -0.87 -16.49
CA PHE A 291 0.49 -1.59 -16.34
C PHE A 291 -0.76 -0.76 -16.61
N MET A 292 -0.75 0.53 -16.27
CA MET A 292 -1.86 1.42 -16.63
C MET A 292 -1.98 1.62 -18.15
N LYS A 293 -0.87 1.58 -18.89
CA LYS A 293 -0.82 1.73 -20.35
C LYS A 293 -1.20 0.45 -21.11
N SER A 294 -0.90 -0.72 -20.55
CA SER A 294 -1.14 -2.01 -21.21
C SER A 294 -2.63 -2.35 -21.33
N TYR A 295 -2.96 -3.48 -21.98
CA TYR A 295 -4.32 -3.99 -22.18
C TYR A 295 -5.32 -2.88 -22.57
N PRO A 296 -5.12 -2.21 -23.72
CA PRO A 296 -5.97 -1.12 -24.15
C PRO A 296 -7.43 -1.56 -24.24
N GLY A 297 -8.34 -0.71 -23.78
CA GLY A 297 -9.77 -1.02 -23.75
C GLY A 297 -10.24 -1.94 -22.61
N LYS A 298 -9.33 -2.48 -21.79
CA LYS A 298 -9.69 -3.28 -20.62
C LYS A 298 -9.60 -2.51 -19.31
N ARG A 299 -10.53 -2.82 -18.41
CA ARG A 299 -10.45 -2.48 -16.99
C ARG A 299 -9.32 -3.23 -16.33
N LYS A 300 -8.73 -2.64 -15.31
CA LYS A 300 -7.54 -3.18 -14.64
C LYS A 300 -7.61 -2.99 -13.14
N PHE A 301 -6.93 -3.88 -12.42
CA PHE A 301 -6.62 -3.71 -11.01
C PHE A 301 -5.10 -3.78 -10.80
N GLY A 302 -4.49 -2.69 -10.36
CA GLY A 302 -3.06 -2.63 -10.09
C GLY A 302 -2.78 -2.18 -8.66
N PHE A 303 -1.86 -2.87 -7.97
CA PHE A 303 -1.46 -2.53 -6.62
C PHE A 303 0.06 -2.54 -6.48
N VAL A 304 0.63 -1.37 -6.20
CA VAL A 304 2.02 -1.21 -5.78
C VAL A 304 2.05 -0.86 -4.30
N PHE A 305 2.93 -1.52 -3.55
CA PHE A 305 3.17 -1.24 -2.13
C PHE A 305 4.66 -0.92 -1.91
N LEU A 306 4.94 0.29 -1.43
CA LEU A 306 6.29 0.79 -1.15
C LEU A 306 6.62 0.55 0.33
N SER A 307 7.47 -0.43 0.57
CA SER A 307 7.98 -0.81 1.89
C SER A 307 9.39 -0.27 2.10
N ASP A 308 10.33 -0.44 1.15
CA ASP A 308 11.74 -0.10 1.39
C ASP A 308 11.97 1.40 1.63
N LEU A 309 11.28 2.25 0.86
CA LEU A 309 11.33 3.70 1.00
C LEU A 309 10.80 4.17 2.37
N CYS A 310 9.81 3.45 2.92
CA CYS A 310 9.03 3.88 4.08
C CYS A 310 9.48 3.22 5.39
N HIS A 311 10.00 1.99 5.34
CA HIS A 311 10.30 1.17 6.51
C HIS A 311 11.68 1.49 7.13
N ARG A 312 12.67 1.91 6.33
CA ARG A 312 14.05 2.16 6.79
C ARG A 312 14.15 3.20 7.90
N THR A 313 13.59 4.39 7.65
CA THR A 313 13.51 5.49 8.63
C THR A 313 12.30 6.34 8.33
N VAL A 314 11.71 6.99 9.33
CA VAL A 314 10.59 7.94 9.13
C VAL A 314 10.93 9.11 8.23
N ASN A 315 12.20 9.46 8.09
CA ASN A 315 12.59 10.64 7.32
C ASN A 315 12.72 10.35 5.84
N LEU A 316 12.87 9.08 5.46
CA LEU A 316 13.32 8.72 4.11
C LEU A 316 12.24 8.95 3.06
N LEU A 317 10.96 8.81 3.41
CA LEU A 317 9.83 9.06 2.53
C LEU A 317 9.88 10.46 1.88
N SER A 318 10.41 11.46 2.59
CA SER A 318 10.55 12.81 2.04
C SER A 318 11.51 12.94 0.87
N GLY A 319 12.47 12.02 0.73
CA GLY A 319 13.35 11.96 -0.43
C GLY A 319 12.66 11.53 -1.72
N GLY A 320 11.40 11.06 -1.63
CA GLY A 320 10.56 10.65 -2.76
C GLY A 320 9.53 11.69 -3.21
N ASP A 321 9.35 12.81 -2.49
CA ASP A 321 8.24 13.76 -2.74
C ASP A 321 8.20 14.27 -4.18
N ASP A 322 9.35 14.73 -4.71
CA ASP A 322 9.44 15.18 -6.10
C ASP A 322 9.14 14.06 -7.11
N GLY A 323 9.61 12.84 -6.82
CA GLY A 323 9.35 11.68 -7.69
C GLY A 323 7.89 11.25 -7.71
N PHE A 324 7.16 11.42 -6.61
CA PHE A 324 5.71 11.16 -6.58
C PHE A 324 4.94 12.22 -7.36
N VAL A 325 5.31 13.51 -7.25
CA VAL A 325 4.72 14.57 -8.06
C VAL A 325 4.95 14.30 -9.55
N GLU A 326 6.20 14.04 -9.95
CA GLU A 326 6.55 13.65 -11.33
C GLU A 326 5.71 12.47 -11.82
N PHE A 327 5.53 11.45 -10.98
CA PHE A 327 4.71 10.29 -11.31
C PHE A 327 3.25 10.68 -11.58
N PHE A 328 2.59 11.38 -10.66
CA PHE A 328 1.18 11.79 -10.81
C PHE A 328 0.97 12.77 -11.96
N GLU A 329 1.88 13.73 -12.16
CA GLU A 329 1.89 14.60 -13.34
C GLU A 329 1.96 13.79 -14.62
N SER A 330 2.84 12.79 -14.66
CA SER A 330 2.95 11.93 -15.83
C SER A 330 1.67 11.13 -16.07
N LEU A 331 0.97 10.64 -15.03
CA LEU A 331 -0.31 9.95 -15.18
C LEU A 331 -1.40 10.88 -15.74
N LYS A 332 -1.46 12.12 -15.24
CA LYS A 332 -2.40 13.14 -15.72
C LYS A 332 -2.12 13.53 -17.17
N ASN A 333 -0.88 13.82 -17.50
CA ASN A 333 -0.46 14.24 -18.85
C ASN A 333 -0.68 13.14 -19.90
N ASN A 334 -0.52 11.87 -19.51
CA ASN A 334 -0.79 10.72 -20.38
C ASN A 334 -2.26 10.25 -20.35
N SER A 335 -3.18 11.02 -19.73
CA SER A 335 -4.60 10.67 -19.63
C SER A 335 -4.89 9.32 -18.93
N LEU A 336 -3.94 8.78 -18.17
CA LEU A 336 -4.06 7.48 -17.51
C LEU A 336 -5.03 7.50 -16.30
N LEU A 337 -5.34 8.71 -15.79
CA LEU A 337 -6.33 8.91 -14.73
C LEU A 337 -7.77 8.98 -15.26
N ASN A 338 -8.00 9.12 -16.57
CA ASN A 338 -9.32 9.39 -17.11
C ASN A 338 -10.32 8.24 -16.91
N ASN A 339 -9.87 7.00 -16.75
CA ASN A 339 -10.74 5.85 -16.50
C ASN A 339 -10.38 5.15 -15.19
N THR A 340 -9.82 5.87 -14.20
CA THR A 340 -9.18 5.24 -13.05
C THR A 340 -9.63 5.85 -11.74
N LEU A 341 -10.10 5.02 -10.81
CA LEU A 341 -10.01 5.31 -9.38
C LEU A 341 -8.56 5.08 -8.96
N PHE A 342 -7.86 6.14 -8.57
CA PHE A 342 -6.52 6.04 -8.00
C PHE A 342 -6.60 6.19 -6.47
N ILE A 343 -6.18 5.16 -5.75
CA ILE A 343 -6.14 5.11 -4.29
C ILE A 343 -4.69 5.32 -3.84
N THR A 344 -4.43 6.36 -3.06
CA THR A 344 -3.14 6.53 -2.37
C THR A 344 -3.38 6.35 -0.89
N MET A 345 -2.73 5.35 -0.29
CA MET A 345 -3.01 4.94 1.09
C MET A 345 -1.75 4.59 1.87
N GLY A 346 -1.82 4.81 3.18
CA GLY A 346 -0.99 4.09 4.15
C GLY A 346 -1.74 2.89 4.72
N ASP A 347 -1.00 1.93 5.27
CA ASP A 347 -1.54 0.77 5.97
C ASP A 347 -1.67 1.01 7.48
N HIS A 348 -0.69 1.69 8.07
CA HIS A 348 -0.67 2.20 9.44
C HIS A 348 0.30 3.40 9.55
N GLY A 349 0.34 4.08 10.69
CA GLY A 349 1.34 5.13 10.91
C GLY A 349 2.71 4.60 11.34
N PRO A 350 3.71 5.49 11.48
CA PRO A 350 5.08 5.06 11.78
C PRO A 350 5.25 4.41 13.15
N TYR A 351 5.97 3.29 13.20
CA TYR A 351 6.46 2.64 14.43
C TYR A 351 7.89 3.07 14.77
N THR A 352 8.15 4.35 15.09
CA THR A 352 9.52 4.79 15.43
C THR A 352 9.84 4.59 16.90
N TYR A 353 10.97 3.99 17.24
CA TYR A 353 11.44 4.01 18.62
C TYR A 353 11.75 5.45 19.06
N GLY A 354 11.40 5.80 20.31
CA GLY A 354 11.69 7.10 20.92
C GLY A 354 10.50 8.07 21.00
N VAL A 355 10.82 9.35 21.18
CA VAL A 355 9.90 10.44 21.60
C VAL A 355 8.61 10.50 20.77
N ILE A 356 8.71 10.31 19.45
CA ILE A 356 7.54 10.35 18.55
C ILE A 356 6.50 9.28 18.93
N ARG A 357 6.88 8.00 19.00
CA ARG A 357 5.93 6.91 19.28
C ARG A 357 5.43 6.91 20.72
N ASP A 358 6.28 7.33 21.65
CA ASP A 358 5.89 7.37 23.07
C ASP A 358 4.93 8.53 23.35
N SER A 359 4.90 9.56 22.49
CA SER A 359 3.95 10.66 22.57
C SER A 359 2.50 10.22 22.30
N PRO A 360 1.50 10.87 22.92
CA PRO A 360 0.09 10.64 22.60
C PRO A 360 -0.24 10.86 21.12
N GLN A 361 0.42 11.83 20.46
CA GLN A 361 0.23 12.08 19.04
C GLN A 361 0.75 10.93 18.18
N GLY A 362 1.94 10.39 18.44
CA GLY A 362 2.47 9.27 17.67
C GLY A 362 1.61 8.01 17.76
N LYS A 363 1.05 7.72 18.95
CA LYS A 363 0.09 6.62 19.14
C LYS A 363 -1.20 6.82 18.34
N LEU A 364 -1.67 8.06 18.24
CA LEU A 364 -2.85 8.39 17.45
C LEU A 364 -2.55 8.35 15.94
N GLU A 365 -1.39 8.88 15.52
CA GLU A 365 -0.92 8.83 14.14
C GLU A 365 -0.73 7.39 13.65
N HIS A 366 -0.23 6.48 14.50
CA HIS A 366 -0.15 5.05 14.19
C HIS A 366 -1.51 4.48 13.75
N ARG A 367 -2.60 4.95 14.36
CA ARG A 367 -3.97 4.50 14.09
C ARG A 367 -4.64 5.19 12.91
N LEU A 368 -4.09 6.29 12.41
CA LEU A 368 -4.69 7.14 11.38
C LEU A 368 -3.81 7.20 10.11
N PRO A 369 -3.77 6.12 9.32
CA PRO A 369 -3.09 6.08 8.02
C PRO A 369 -3.61 7.15 7.05
N PHE A 370 -2.76 7.57 6.12
CA PHE A 370 -3.19 8.43 5.03
C PHE A 370 -4.14 7.66 4.09
N LEU A 371 -5.17 8.32 3.57
CA LEU A 371 -6.01 7.78 2.51
C LEU A 371 -6.55 8.92 1.64
N SER A 372 -6.37 8.78 0.33
CA SER A 372 -6.99 9.66 -0.66
C SER A 372 -7.49 8.86 -1.85
N LEU A 373 -8.65 9.26 -2.38
CA LEU A 373 -9.28 8.64 -3.53
C LEU A 373 -9.44 9.69 -4.63
N THR A 374 -8.82 9.42 -5.78
CA THR A 374 -8.85 10.29 -6.97
C THR A 374 -9.76 9.68 -8.03
N PHE A 375 -10.70 10.48 -8.54
CA PHE A 375 -11.66 10.05 -9.55
C PHE A 375 -11.57 10.94 -10.79
N PRO A 376 -11.86 10.40 -11.99
CA PRO A 376 -11.93 11.23 -13.18
C PRO A 376 -13.12 12.20 -13.11
N ALA A 377 -12.95 13.36 -13.73
CA ALA A 377 -13.94 14.44 -13.65
C ALA A 377 -15.32 14.02 -14.17
N TRP A 378 -15.40 13.15 -15.19
CA TRP A 378 -16.68 12.66 -15.70
C TRP A 378 -17.39 11.74 -14.71
N PHE A 379 -16.68 10.96 -13.90
CA PHE A 379 -17.30 10.09 -12.89
C PHE A 379 -17.97 10.95 -11.82
N LYS A 380 -17.29 12.03 -11.39
CA LYS A 380 -17.85 12.99 -10.43
C LYS A 380 -19.14 13.63 -10.93
N ARG A 381 -19.21 13.98 -12.22
CA ARG A 381 -20.41 14.55 -12.85
C ARG A 381 -21.53 13.54 -13.07
N SER A 382 -21.18 12.28 -13.38
CA SER A 382 -22.15 11.23 -13.71
C SER A 382 -22.75 10.56 -12.47
N TYR A 383 -22.00 10.54 -11.36
CA TYR A 383 -22.39 9.89 -10.11
C TYR A 383 -22.31 10.86 -8.90
N PRO A 384 -23.02 12.02 -8.95
CA PRO A 384 -22.89 13.05 -7.92
C PRO A 384 -23.41 12.59 -6.55
N VAL A 385 -24.41 11.70 -6.51
CA VAL A 385 -24.95 11.14 -5.26
C VAL A 385 -23.89 10.29 -4.55
N GLN A 386 -23.21 9.41 -5.28
CA GLN A 386 -22.16 8.55 -4.76
C GLN A 386 -20.94 9.37 -4.33
N MET A 387 -20.59 10.41 -5.09
CA MET A 387 -19.51 11.32 -4.69
C MET A 387 -19.86 12.14 -3.45
N ALA A 388 -21.11 12.61 -3.31
CA ALA A 388 -21.56 13.31 -2.11
C ALA A 388 -21.51 12.40 -0.87
N ALA A 389 -21.94 11.13 -1.01
CA ALA A 389 -21.80 10.12 0.04
C ALA A 389 -20.32 9.92 0.40
N LEU A 390 -19.44 9.74 -0.58
CA LEU A 390 -18.01 9.56 -0.37
C LEU A 390 -17.37 10.74 0.39
N ILE A 391 -17.66 11.97 -0.02
CA ILE A 391 -17.14 13.20 0.60
C ILE A 391 -17.64 13.33 2.05
N ARG A 392 -18.90 12.96 2.31
CA ARG A 392 -19.43 12.92 3.68
C ARG A 392 -18.73 11.84 4.51
N ASN A 393 -18.58 10.65 3.95
CA ASN A 393 -17.97 9.49 4.60
C ASN A 393 -16.49 9.69 4.92
N SER A 394 -15.78 10.58 4.22
CA SER A 394 -14.38 10.90 4.50
C SER A 394 -14.13 11.47 5.90
N ARG A 395 -15.20 11.85 6.62
CA ARG A 395 -15.20 12.39 7.99
C ARG A 395 -15.84 11.44 9.01
N ILE A 396 -16.29 10.27 8.58
CA ILE A 396 -16.87 9.22 9.43
C ILE A 396 -15.80 8.13 9.60
N ILE A 397 -15.77 7.46 10.75
CA ILE A 397 -14.81 6.37 10.98
C ILE A 397 -14.96 5.29 9.90
N THR A 398 -13.83 4.97 9.25
CA THR A 398 -13.73 3.99 8.18
C THR A 398 -12.49 3.11 8.37
N SER A 399 -12.48 1.95 7.74
CA SER A 399 -11.40 0.96 7.85
C SER A 399 -11.09 0.31 6.50
N PRO A 400 -10.00 -0.49 6.39
CA PRO A 400 -9.70 -1.25 5.18
C PRO A 400 -10.86 -2.14 4.69
N PHE A 401 -11.76 -2.57 5.58
CA PHE A 401 -12.96 -3.32 5.20
C PHE A 401 -13.92 -2.48 4.35
N ASP A 402 -14.08 -1.19 4.63
CA ASP A 402 -14.89 -0.29 3.82
C ASP A 402 -14.27 -0.08 2.43
N LEU A 403 -12.95 0.00 2.34
CA LEU A 403 -12.24 0.05 1.06
C LEU A 403 -12.45 -1.23 0.25
N TYR A 404 -12.33 -2.41 0.88
CA TYR A 404 -12.64 -3.68 0.23
C TYR A 404 -14.07 -3.69 -0.34
N LYS A 405 -15.07 -3.29 0.47
CA LYS A 405 -16.48 -3.20 0.02
C LYS A 405 -16.68 -2.17 -1.09
N THR A 406 -15.93 -1.07 -1.06
CA THR A 406 -15.94 -0.06 -2.12
C THR A 406 -15.37 -0.60 -3.43
N MET A 407 -14.26 -1.35 -3.38
CA MET A 407 -13.69 -2.02 -4.55
C MET A 407 -14.63 -3.10 -5.10
N LYS A 408 -15.24 -3.91 -4.23
CA LYS A 408 -16.26 -4.89 -4.61
C LYS A 408 -17.48 -4.24 -5.26
N HIS A 409 -17.91 -3.07 -4.78
CA HIS A 409 -18.96 -2.29 -5.41
C HIS A 409 -18.56 -1.85 -6.84
N LEU A 410 -17.29 -1.46 -7.06
CA LEU A 410 -16.76 -1.09 -8.39
C LEU A 410 -16.67 -2.25 -9.39
N LEU A 411 -16.75 -3.50 -8.95
CA LEU A 411 -16.72 -4.63 -9.88
C LEU A 411 -17.93 -4.63 -10.83
N THR A 412 -19.10 -4.21 -10.33
CA THR A 412 -20.38 -4.18 -11.07
C THR A 412 -21.14 -2.85 -10.97
N PHE A 413 -20.44 -1.79 -10.56
CA PHE A 413 -21.00 -0.47 -10.36
C PHE A 413 -21.85 -0.01 -11.56
N PRO A 414 -23.03 0.61 -11.33
CA PRO A 414 -23.56 1.05 -10.03
C PRO A 414 -24.30 -0.05 -9.24
N LYS A 415 -24.33 -1.29 -9.73
CA LYS A 415 -24.91 -2.42 -9.00
C LYS A 415 -23.92 -2.95 -7.96
N LYS A 416 -24.44 -3.34 -6.81
CA LYS A 416 -23.69 -3.89 -5.68
C LYS A 416 -23.71 -5.41 -5.60
N THR A 417 -23.78 -6.10 -6.75
CA THR A 417 -23.94 -7.56 -6.85
C THR A 417 -22.87 -8.35 -6.08
N PHE A 418 -21.64 -7.86 -6.04
CA PHE A 418 -20.52 -8.52 -5.35
C PHE A 418 -20.30 -8.04 -3.91
N VAL A 419 -21.10 -7.10 -3.41
CA VAL A 419 -20.93 -6.58 -2.06
C VAL A 419 -21.68 -7.50 -1.09
N GLU A 420 -20.96 -8.29 -0.28
CA GLU A 420 -21.64 -9.06 0.76
C GLU A 420 -22.20 -8.11 1.83
N MET A 421 -23.50 -8.20 2.14
CA MET A 421 -24.15 -7.27 3.08
C MET A 421 -23.97 -7.67 4.55
N ASP A 422 -23.73 -8.96 4.82
CA ASP A 422 -23.71 -9.53 6.18
C ASP A 422 -22.29 -9.66 6.76
N THR A 423 -21.32 -8.87 6.27
CA THR A 423 -19.95 -8.86 6.81
C THR A 423 -19.52 -7.45 7.16
N VAL A 424 -18.40 -7.34 7.89
CA VAL A 424 -17.82 -6.06 8.28
C VAL A 424 -17.51 -5.17 7.06
N GLY A 425 -17.72 -3.87 7.24
CA GLY A 425 -17.46 -2.83 6.25
C GLY A 425 -18.69 -2.47 5.42
N ALA A 426 -18.67 -1.29 4.83
CA ALA A 426 -19.72 -0.79 3.96
C ALA A 426 -19.10 -0.07 2.76
N SER A 427 -19.82 -0.02 1.64
CA SER A 427 -19.35 0.74 0.48
C SER A 427 -19.36 2.23 0.78
N LEU A 428 -18.25 2.91 0.48
CA LEU A 428 -18.11 4.34 0.71
C LEU A 428 -18.89 5.20 -0.31
N PHE A 429 -19.52 4.58 -1.32
CA PHE A 429 -20.45 5.25 -2.24
C PHE A 429 -21.88 5.36 -1.68
N GLU A 430 -22.14 4.82 -0.49
CA GLU A 430 -23.42 4.91 0.21
C GLU A 430 -23.24 5.67 1.52
N SER A 431 -24.25 6.42 1.96
CA SER A 431 -24.13 7.23 3.18
C SER A 431 -23.95 6.35 4.41
N LEU A 432 -22.84 6.55 5.14
CA LEU A 432 -22.60 5.85 6.41
C LEU A 432 -23.42 6.46 7.57
N PRO A 433 -23.80 5.68 8.60
CA PRO A 433 -24.47 6.22 9.79
C PRO A 433 -23.61 7.26 10.52
N ASN A 434 -24.24 8.31 11.08
CA ASN A 434 -23.53 9.36 11.83
C ASN A 434 -23.04 8.86 13.21
N ASP A 435 -23.71 7.86 13.75
CA ASP A 435 -23.42 7.20 15.03
C ASP A 435 -22.43 6.03 14.90
N ARG A 436 -21.85 5.83 13.71
CA ARG A 436 -20.87 4.76 13.45
C ARG A 436 -19.69 4.84 14.42
N ALA A 437 -19.35 3.71 15.01
CA ALA A 437 -18.26 3.51 15.96
C ALA A 437 -17.26 2.45 15.47
N CYS A 438 -16.13 2.29 16.17
CA CYS A 438 -15.08 1.32 15.80
C CYS A 438 -15.58 -0.13 15.67
N GLU A 439 -16.53 -0.52 16.52
CA GLU A 439 -17.15 -1.85 16.51
C GLU A 439 -17.87 -2.13 15.18
N ASP A 440 -18.42 -1.11 14.54
CA ASP A 440 -19.13 -1.22 13.25
C ASP A 440 -18.18 -1.22 12.03
N THR A 441 -16.87 -1.12 12.28
CA THR A 441 -15.81 -1.03 11.26
C THR A 441 -14.81 -2.18 11.33
N GLY A 442 -15.00 -3.12 12.26
CA GLY A 442 -14.04 -4.20 12.53
C GLY A 442 -12.72 -3.72 13.12
N ILE A 443 -12.71 -2.51 13.71
CA ILE A 443 -11.55 -1.97 14.41
C ILE A 443 -11.60 -2.47 15.85
N PRO A 444 -10.62 -3.29 16.30
CA PRO A 444 -10.57 -3.72 17.70
C PRO A 444 -10.49 -2.52 18.64
N GLU A 445 -11.10 -2.63 19.82
CA GLU A 445 -11.18 -1.53 20.80
C GLU A 445 -9.79 -0.91 21.10
N PHE A 446 -8.76 -1.75 21.22
CA PHE A 446 -7.39 -1.31 21.47
C PHE A 446 -6.80 -0.40 20.38
N TYR A 447 -7.25 -0.56 19.13
CA TYR A 447 -6.83 0.25 17.99
C TYR A 447 -7.78 1.41 17.68
N CYS A 448 -8.89 1.53 18.41
CA CYS A 448 -9.89 2.55 18.15
C CYS A 448 -9.31 3.97 18.38
N PRO A 449 -9.37 4.88 17.39
CA PRO A 449 -8.88 6.25 17.55
C PRO A 449 -9.93 7.20 18.14
N CYS A 450 -11.15 6.72 18.40
CA CYS A 450 -12.24 7.55 18.89
C CYS A 450 -12.00 8.00 20.33
N LEU A 451 -12.04 9.30 20.57
CA LEU A 451 -11.89 9.90 21.91
C LEU A 451 -13.20 9.88 22.70
N SER A 452 -14.35 9.62 22.06
CA SER A 452 -15.67 9.63 22.71
C SER A 452 -15.83 8.60 23.85
N ARG A 453 -14.87 7.69 24.03
CA ARG A 453 -14.81 6.74 25.16
C ARG A 453 -13.81 7.11 26.26
N MET A 454 -12.96 8.11 26.06
CA MET A 454 -12.04 8.57 27.10
C MET A 454 -12.75 9.56 28.03
N GLN A 455 -13.48 9.01 29.02
CA GLN A 455 -13.98 9.80 30.14
C GLN A 455 -12.88 9.93 31.20
N SER A 456 -12.69 11.13 31.76
CA SER A 456 -11.86 11.28 32.94
C SER A 456 -12.53 10.54 34.09
N ILE A 457 -11.85 9.55 34.65
CA ILE A 457 -12.31 8.87 35.85
C ILE A 457 -11.65 9.55 37.04
N ASP A 458 -12.42 9.80 38.10
CA ASP A 458 -11.86 10.29 39.36
C ASP A 458 -10.89 9.23 39.92
N ILE A 459 -9.61 9.59 39.97
CA ILE A 459 -8.55 8.70 40.45
C ILE A 459 -8.71 8.36 41.93
N ALA A 460 -9.45 9.16 42.70
CA ALA A 460 -9.77 8.88 44.10
C ALA A 460 -10.92 7.87 44.26
N HIS A 461 -11.64 7.52 43.20
CA HIS A 461 -12.78 6.62 43.26
C HIS A 461 -12.35 5.21 43.68
N THR A 462 -13.05 4.61 44.64
CA THR A 462 -12.68 3.32 45.25
C THR A 462 -12.55 2.18 44.24
N HIS A 463 -13.44 2.12 43.24
CA HIS A 463 -13.36 1.14 42.15
C HIS A 463 -12.11 1.29 41.29
N VAL A 464 -11.56 2.50 41.10
CA VAL A 464 -10.30 2.71 40.39
C VAL A 464 -9.15 2.10 41.17
N HIS A 465 -9.07 2.38 42.48
CA HIS A 465 -8.06 1.79 43.35
C HIS A 465 -8.15 0.25 43.38
N GLN A 466 -9.36 -0.31 43.43
CA GLN A 466 -9.57 -1.76 43.39
C GLN A 466 -9.14 -2.37 42.05
N ALA A 467 -9.53 -1.76 40.93
CA ALA A 467 -9.13 -2.22 39.59
C ALA A 467 -7.61 -2.19 39.42
N VAL A 468 -6.95 -1.11 39.85
CA VAL A 468 -5.48 -1.00 39.83
C VAL A 468 -4.84 -2.08 40.70
N LYS A 469 -5.33 -2.33 41.92
CA LYS A 469 -4.82 -3.41 42.78
C LYS A 469 -4.93 -4.79 42.13
N VAL A 470 -6.07 -5.09 41.50
CA VAL A 470 -6.29 -6.36 40.78
C VAL A 470 -5.34 -6.46 39.59
N ALA A 471 -5.19 -5.41 38.80
CA ALA A 471 -4.29 -5.38 37.65
C ALA A 471 -2.82 -5.56 38.07
N VAL A 472 -2.37 -4.81 39.09
CA VAL A 472 -1.01 -4.94 39.65
C VAL A 472 -0.78 -6.35 40.19
N LYS A 473 -1.75 -6.90 40.94
CA LYS A 473 -1.66 -8.29 41.42
C LYS A 473 -1.51 -9.28 40.27
N HIS A 474 -2.35 -9.18 39.24
CA HIS A 474 -2.28 -10.06 38.08
C HIS A 474 -0.94 -9.96 37.34
N ILE A 475 -0.43 -8.73 37.15
CA ILE A 475 0.88 -8.49 36.56
C ILE A 475 1.98 -9.15 37.40
N ASN A 476 1.96 -8.96 38.72
CA ASN A 476 2.93 -9.56 39.63
C ASN A 476 2.85 -11.10 39.59
N ASP A 477 1.65 -11.68 39.58
CA ASP A 477 1.45 -13.13 39.48
C ASP A 477 2.06 -13.68 38.16
N ILE A 478 1.88 -12.97 37.04
CA ILE A 478 2.51 -13.31 35.75
C ILE A 478 4.04 -13.22 35.84
N LEU A 479 4.58 -12.13 36.41
CA LEU A 479 6.02 -11.92 36.53
C LEU A 479 6.69 -12.99 37.39
N ILE A 480 6.05 -13.39 38.50
CA ILE A 480 6.52 -14.45 39.41
C ILE A 480 6.44 -15.83 38.74
N SER A 481 5.41 -16.08 37.93
CA SER A 481 5.22 -17.36 37.23
C SER A 481 6.27 -17.67 36.14
N ARG A 482 7.12 -16.70 35.79
CA ARG A 482 8.13 -16.84 34.73
C ARG A 482 9.56 -16.81 35.32
N PRO A 483 10.38 -17.86 35.11
CA PRO A 483 11.70 -18.01 35.75
C PRO A 483 12.71 -16.88 35.49
N ILE A 484 12.53 -16.16 34.37
CA ILE A 484 13.42 -15.07 33.93
C ILE A 484 13.09 -13.76 34.65
N THR A 485 11.80 -13.48 34.90
CA THR A 485 11.33 -12.26 35.57
C THR A 485 11.24 -12.39 37.08
N ALA A 486 11.17 -13.60 37.63
CA ALA A 486 11.16 -13.84 39.07
C ALA A 486 12.50 -13.54 39.79
N LYS A 487 13.57 -13.23 39.04
CA LYS A 487 14.92 -12.91 39.55
C LYS A 487 15.29 -11.41 39.46
N LEU A 488 14.40 -10.59 38.90
CA LEU A 488 14.46 -9.13 38.90
C LEU A 488 13.53 -8.60 39.98
#